data_AF-A0A9W8UFX0-F1
#
_entry.id   AF-A0A9W8UFX0-F1
#
_cell.length_a   1.000
_cell.length_b   1.000
_cell.length_c   1.000
_cell.angle_alpha   90.00
_cell.angle_beta   90.00
_cell.angle_gamma   90.00
#
_symmetry.space_group_name_H-M   'P 1'
#
loop_
_entity.id
_entity.type
_entity.pdbx_description
1 polymer ?
#
loop_
_entity_poly.entity_id
_entity_poly.type
_entity_poly.pdbx_seq_one_letter_code
_entity_poly.pdbx_strand_id
1 'polypeptide(L)'
;MPFDDPPPPYSDAPSATSGVGNTARPSLPGTPLEALVEECASSSYVAIPQTLTAHYQLSYRTFHLGNESNNKIFATSVYAGSTGAGPGRFSILLHNGPSAKDKTLAAAGAVDRSSSSALEFKSLINISPLPGQDNVLMTKNAAVAMEDLSARVLPDGQTVAFLFSVFTNHTADDVGKGKMADAGPRWEQFEWHMMPKSEIGDRDYAHEYKLFRVPVSSTAEGSVTATANEPVAVTSFKRLLSLSKPFRLHFLDPQTSDTSNERWRLMALITALRIWQYEQTSFYSSTAMLDGASKCT
;
A
#
# COMPACT_ATOMS: atom_id res chain seq x y z
N MET A 1 -46.60 -47.92 16.79
CA MET A 1 -45.83 -46.66 16.69
C MET A 1 -45.74 -46.31 15.21
N PRO A 2 -46.08 -45.09 14.80
CA PRO A 2 -46.21 -44.73 13.39
C PRO A 2 -44.84 -44.44 12.76
N PHE A 3 -44.73 -44.74 11.47
CA PHE A 3 -43.57 -44.49 10.62
C PHE A 3 -43.49 -42.99 10.27
N ASP A 4 -42.30 -42.40 10.39
CA ASP A 4 -42.01 -41.04 9.94
C ASP A 4 -41.99 -40.97 8.40
N ASP A 5 -42.78 -40.05 7.85
CA ASP A 5 -42.80 -39.76 6.41
C ASP A 5 -41.48 -39.09 5.96
N PRO A 6 -40.96 -39.42 4.76
CA PRO A 6 -39.77 -38.77 4.23
C PRO A 6 -40.04 -37.31 3.83
N PRO A 7 -39.02 -36.43 3.87
CA PRO A 7 -39.18 -35.01 3.56
C PRO A 7 -39.53 -34.79 2.07
N PRO A 8 -40.22 -33.68 1.74
CA PRO A 8 -40.65 -33.38 0.39
C PRO A 8 -39.45 -33.15 -0.56
N PRO A 9 -39.62 -33.41 -1.87
CA PRO A 9 -38.56 -33.26 -2.86
C PRO A 9 -38.16 -31.79 -3.01
N TYR A 10 -36.86 -31.54 -3.11
CA TYR A 10 -36.29 -30.22 -3.37
C TYR A 10 -36.78 -29.70 -4.73
N SER A 11 -37.30 -28.48 -4.78
CA SER A 11 -37.63 -27.80 -6.04
C SER A 11 -36.39 -27.16 -6.64
N ASP A 12 -36.11 -27.43 -7.91
CA ASP A 12 -34.99 -26.83 -8.64
C ASP A 12 -35.15 -25.31 -8.74
N ALA A 13 -34.11 -24.56 -8.37
CA ALA A 13 -34.06 -23.12 -8.56
C ALA A 13 -33.92 -22.78 -10.06
N PRO A 14 -34.57 -21.73 -10.58
CA PRO A 14 -34.54 -21.41 -11.99
C PRO A 14 -33.16 -20.95 -12.45
N SER A 15 -32.71 -21.51 -13.58
CA SER A 15 -31.48 -21.15 -14.29
C SER A 15 -31.43 -19.67 -14.65
N ALA A 16 -30.46 -18.93 -14.11
CA ALA A 16 -30.19 -17.56 -14.49
C ALA A 16 -29.53 -17.52 -15.89
N THR A 17 -30.27 -17.00 -16.86
CA THR A 17 -29.82 -16.68 -18.21
C THR A 17 -28.72 -15.60 -18.16
N SER A 18 -27.60 -15.86 -18.83
CA SER A 18 -26.47 -14.95 -18.95
C SER A 18 -26.81 -13.75 -19.85
N GLY A 19 -26.76 -12.54 -19.28
CA GLY A 19 -26.81 -11.27 -20.01
C GLY A 19 -25.47 -10.54 -19.86
N VAL A 20 -24.87 -10.20 -20.98
CA VAL A 20 -23.58 -9.51 -21.15
C VAL A 20 -23.69 -8.03 -20.75
N GLY A 21 -22.70 -7.51 -20.02
CA GLY A 21 -22.37 -6.07 -20.01
C GLY A 21 -22.05 -5.45 -18.66
N ASN A 22 -20.83 -4.87 -18.58
CA ASN A 22 -20.24 -4.02 -17.52
C ASN A 22 -19.49 -4.74 -16.38
N THR A 23 -18.16 -4.80 -16.53
CA THR A 23 -17.18 -5.08 -15.47
C THR A 23 -17.19 -3.97 -14.41
N ALA A 24 -18.16 -4.02 -13.51
CA ALA A 24 -18.03 -3.42 -12.18
C ALA A 24 -17.31 -4.43 -11.26
N ARG A 25 -16.38 -3.93 -10.43
CA ARG A 25 -15.70 -4.71 -9.38
C ARG A 25 -16.76 -5.40 -8.50
N PRO A 26 -16.67 -6.72 -8.24
CA PRO A 26 -17.58 -7.38 -7.31
C PRO A 26 -17.35 -6.83 -5.90
N SER A 27 -18.28 -6.02 -5.40
CA SER A 27 -18.34 -5.64 -4.00
C SER A 27 -18.97 -6.78 -3.20
N LEU A 28 -18.18 -7.43 -2.35
CA LEU A 28 -18.67 -8.40 -1.35
C LEU A 28 -19.70 -7.73 -0.41
N PRO A 29 -20.74 -8.44 0.04
CA PRO A 29 -21.61 -7.94 1.10
C PRO A 29 -20.84 -7.98 2.43
N GLY A 30 -20.35 -6.83 2.86
CA GLY A 30 -19.67 -6.61 4.13
C GLY A 30 -20.00 -5.22 4.66
N THR A 31 -19.89 -5.05 5.98
CA THR A 31 -20.01 -3.76 6.68
C THR A 31 -19.23 -2.67 5.91
N PRO A 32 -19.76 -1.43 5.78
CA PRO A 32 -19.08 -0.37 5.05
C PRO A 32 -17.66 -0.18 5.57
N LEU A 33 -16.68 -0.20 4.67
CA LEU A 33 -15.28 0.00 5.04
C LEU A 33 -15.08 1.45 5.51
N GLU A 34 -14.96 1.63 6.82
CA GLU A 34 -14.73 2.96 7.42
C GLU A 34 -13.29 3.45 7.17
N ALA A 35 -13.13 4.75 6.91
CA ALA A 35 -11.82 5.38 6.80
C ALA A 35 -11.05 5.33 8.14
N LEU A 36 -9.72 5.33 8.06
CA LEU A 36 -8.81 5.38 9.22
C LEU A 36 -8.76 6.78 9.84
N VAL A 37 -9.02 7.82 9.04
CA VAL A 37 -8.97 9.23 9.45
C VAL A 37 -10.12 10.00 8.84
N GLU A 38 -10.54 11.08 9.51
CA GLU A 38 -11.63 11.94 9.00
C GLU A 38 -11.20 12.74 7.77
N GLU A 39 -9.93 13.11 7.68
CA GLU A 39 -9.38 13.94 6.60
C GLU A 39 -7.88 13.72 6.43
N CYS A 40 -7.41 13.83 5.19
CA CYS A 40 -5.98 13.93 4.86
C CYS A 40 -5.64 15.32 4.30
N ALA A 41 -4.41 15.79 4.53
CA ALA A 41 -3.90 17.01 3.92
C ALA A 41 -3.88 16.87 2.39
N SER A 42 -4.31 17.93 1.68
CA SER A 42 -4.39 17.93 0.22
C SER A 42 -3.02 17.89 -0.46
N SER A 43 -2.00 18.46 0.17
CA SER A 43 -0.63 18.54 -0.33
C SER A 43 0.36 18.45 0.82
N SER A 44 1.60 18.05 0.49
CA SER A 44 2.68 18.02 1.45
C SER A 44 3.19 19.44 1.75
N TYR A 45 3.57 19.76 2.99
CA TYR A 45 4.22 21.04 3.31
C TYR A 45 5.63 21.14 2.68
N VAL A 46 6.27 20.00 2.45
CA VAL A 46 7.60 19.89 1.86
C VAL A 46 7.58 18.79 0.81
N ALA A 47 8.23 19.01 -0.33
CA ALA A 47 8.38 17.98 -1.34
C ALA A 47 8.99 16.70 -0.74
N ILE A 48 8.47 15.53 -1.13
CA ILE A 48 8.96 14.25 -0.62
C ILE A 48 10.43 14.08 -1.09
N PRO A 49 11.41 14.02 -0.17
CA PRO A 49 12.82 13.90 -0.53
C PRO A 49 13.12 12.59 -1.25
N GLN A 50 14.21 12.58 -2.01
CA GLN A 50 14.66 11.38 -2.72
C GLN A 50 15.02 10.24 -1.77
N THR A 51 15.62 10.56 -0.63
CA THR A 51 15.95 9.57 0.42
C THR A 51 15.28 9.96 1.72
N LEU A 52 14.58 8.99 2.31
CA LEU A 52 13.96 9.11 3.63
C LEU A 52 14.46 7.97 4.53
N THR A 53 14.91 8.31 5.73
CA THR A 53 15.28 7.36 6.78
C THR A 53 14.47 7.58 8.04
N ALA A 54 14.05 6.50 8.71
CA ALA A 54 13.40 6.59 10.00
C ALA A 54 14.40 6.83 11.13
N HIS A 55 14.15 7.82 11.96
CA HIS A 55 14.91 8.13 13.15
C HIS A 55 14.02 7.89 14.36
N TYR A 56 14.30 6.81 15.08
CA TYR A 56 13.60 6.51 16.32
C TYR A 56 14.04 7.47 17.42
N GLN A 57 13.06 7.92 18.18
CA GLN A 57 13.28 8.46 19.53
C GLN A 57 12.70 7.44 20.52
N LEU A 58 13.07 7.52 21.80
CA LEU A 58 12.66 6.59 22.86
C LEU A 58 11.12 6.35 22.98
N SER A 59 10.28 7.13 22.29
CA SER A 59 8.85 6.89 22.18
C SER A 59 8.55 5.82 21.12
N TYR A 60 8.06 4.67 21.57
CA TYR A 60 7.69 3.54 20.71
C TYR A 60 6.50 3.80 19.76
N ARG A 61 5.77 4.91 19.94
CA ARG A 61 4.55 5.21 19.16
C ARG A 61 4.78 6.16 17.99
N THR A 62 5.82 6.99 18.04
CA THR A 62 6.07 7.98 17.00
C THR A 62 7.56 8.05 16.70
N PHE A 63 7.90 7.93 15.43
CA PHE A 63 9.25 8.17 14.92
C PHE A 63 9.22 9.25 13.84
N HIS A 64 10.39 9.70 13.42
CA HIS A 64 10.50 10.77 12.42
C HIS A 64 11.14 10.22 11.16
N LEU A 65 10.65 10.64 10.01
CA LEU A 65 11.32 10.46 8.73
C LEU A 65 12.11 11.72 8.42
N GLY A 66 13.35 11.52 8.00
CA GLY A 66 14.26 12.59 7.67
C GLY A 66 15.19 12.23 6.53
N ASN A 67 15.97 13.22 6.10
CA ASN A 67 17.09 12.97 5.19
C ASN A 67 18.27 12.35 5.95
N GLU A 68 19.35 12.02 5.24
CA GLU A 68 20.53 11.36 5.83
C GLU A 68 21.18 12.16 6.97
N SER A 69 21.04 13.49 6.93
CA SER A 69 21.49 14.45 7.94
C SER A 69 20.61 14.49 9.19
N ASN A 70 19.63 13.59 9.33
CA ASN A 70 18.68 13.53 10.45
C ASN A 70 17.84 14.82 10.60
N ASN A 71 17.59 15.53 9.49
CA ASN A 71 16.62 16.60 9.48
C ASN A 71 15.22 15.98 9.53
N LYS A 72 14.46 16.26 10.58
CA LYS A 72 13.10 15.71 10.77
C LYS A 72 12.13 16.41 9.82
N ILE A 73 11.55 15.67 8.89
CA ILE A 73 10.66 16.22 7.86
C ILE A 73 9.22 15.80 8.14
N PHE A 74 9.00 14.50 8.39
CA PHE A 74 7.67 13.96 8.71
C PHE A 74 7.70 13.22 10.04
N ALA A 75 6.63 13.29 10.81
CA ALA A 75 6.36 12.37 11.91
C ALA A 75 5.56 11.19 11.38
N THR A 76 5.74 10.03 12.00
CA THR A 76 4.98 8.82 11.71
C THR A 76 4.52 8.18 13.00
N SER A 77 3.20 7.99 13.14
CA SER A 77 2.57 7.40 14.32
C SER A 77 2.12 5.96 14.05
N VAL A 78 2.44 5.05 14.96
CA VAL A 78 2.18 3.61 14.85
C VAL A 78 1.17 3.19 15.92
N TYR A 79 0.11 2.50 15.49
CA TYR A 79 -0.97 2.05 16.35
C TYR A 79 -1.17 0.54 16.27
N ALA A 80 -1.27 -0.10 17.45
CA ALA A 80 -1.56 -1.52 17.59
C ALA A 80 -3.04 -1.88 17.34
N GLY A 81 -3.94 -0.89 17.40
CA GLY A 81 -5.40 -1.09 17.26
C GLY A 81 -6.13 -1.59 18.52
N SER A 82 -5.42 -2.09 19.53
CA SER A 82 -6.01 -2.62 20.77
C SER A 82 -6.11 -1.61 21.92
N THR A 83 -5.39 -0.49 21.85
CA THR A 83 -5.20 0.41 23.02
C THR A 83 -6.21 1.56 23.12
N GLY A 84 -7.27 1.57 22.33
CA GLY A 84 -8.26 2.68 22.27
C GLY A 84 -7.74 4.00 21.67
N ALA A 85 -6.42 4.17 21.55
CA ALA A 85 -5.79 5.28 20.86
C ALA A 85 -5.65 5.03 19.35
N GLY A 86 -5.88 6.07 18.54
CA GLY A 86 -5.78 6.03 17.08
C GLY A 86 -7.01 5.42 16.41
N PRO A 87 -6.90 4.98 15.13
CA PRO A 87 -8.04 4.52 14.32
C PRO A 87 -8.73 3.21 14.77
N GLY A 88 -8.43 2.68 15.96
CA GLY A 88 -8.99 1.40 16.44
C GLY A 88 -8.55 0.16 15.64
N ARG A 89 -7.56 0.32 14.75
CA ARG A 89 -6.98 -0.72 13.88
C ARG A 89 -5.46 -0.67 13.90
N PHE A 90 -4.83 -1.81 13.58
CA PHE A 90 -3.39 -1.87 13.38
C PHE A 90 -3.01 -1.01 12.18
N SER A 91 -2.40 0.15 12.42
CA SER A 91 -2.28 1.23 11.45
C SER A 91 -1.05 2.09 11.66
N ILE A 92 -0.67 2.81 10.61
CA ILE A 92 0.42 3.77 10.57
C ILE A 92 -0.07 5.07 9.91
N LEU A 93 0.23 6.20 10.53
CA LEU A 93 -0.17 7.53 10.07
C LEU A 93 1.09 8.33 9.76
N LEU A 94 1.17 8.86 8.53
CA LEU A 94 2.19 9.81 8.12
C LEU A 94 1.63 11.22 8.30
N HIS A 95 2.31 12.04 9.09
CA HIS A 95 1.92 13.43 9.34
C HIS A 95 2.60 14.38 8.35
N ASN A 96 1.93 15.48 8.02
CA ASN A 96 2.39 16.46 7.05
C ASN A 96 3.55 17.35 7.54
N GLY A 97 4.12 17.05 8.71
CA GLY A 97 5.25 17.77 9.29
C GLY A 97 5.91 16.94 10.38
N PRO A 98 6.93 17.47 11.07
CA PRO A 98 7.75 16.73 12.01
C PRO A 98 7.05 16.42 13.34
N SER A 99 5.79 16.83 13.52
CA SER A 99 5.01 16.62 14.74
C SER A 99 3.80 15.72 14.49
N ALA A 100 3.48 14.84 15.45
CA ALA A 100 2.24 14.06 15.41
C ALA A 100 0.96 14.92 15.53
N LYS A 101 1.11 16.22 15.82
CA LYS A 101 0.01 17.20 15.80
C LYS A 101 -0.24 17.78 14.41
N ASP A 102 0.71 17.64 13.48
CA ASP A 102 0.52 18.06 12.11
C ASP A 102 -0.55 17.17 11.46
N LYS A 103 -1.31 17.76 10.53
CA LYS A 103 -2.41 17.07 9.84
C LYS A 103 -1.90 15.80 9.17
N THR A 104 -2.67 14.73 9.21
CA THR A 104 -2.32 13.48 8.54
C THR A 104 -2.21 13.71 7.03
N LEU A 105 -1.08 13.35 6.44
CA LEU A 105 -0.86 13.39 4.99
C LEU A 105 -1.35 12.10 4.32
N ALA A 106 -1.07 10.96 4.95
CA ALA A 106 -1.57 9.66 4.54
C ALA A 106 -1.72 8.72 5.74
N ALA A 107 -2.63 7.76 5.66
CA ALA A 107 -2.76 6.71 6.66
C ALA A 107 -2.84 5.34 5.97
N ALA A 108 -2.34 4.30 6.63
CA ALA A 108 -2.48 2.92 6.18
C ALA A 108 -2.81 2.02 7.36
N GLY A 109 -3.68 1.04 7.16
CA GLY A 109 -4.12 0.16 8.25
C GLY A 109 -4.80 -1.10 7.77
N ALA A 110 -4.85 -2.09 8.66
CA ALA A 110 -5.47 -3.37 8.36
C ALA A 110 -6.95 -3.20 7.98
N VAL A 111 -7.38 -3.91 6.94
CA VAL A 111 -8.80 -4.03 6.56
C VAL A 111 -9.56 -4.77 7.66
N ASP A 112 -8.99 -5.89 8.13
CA ASP A 112 -9.56 -6.74 9.18
C ASP A 112 -8.63 -6.84 10.40
N ARG A 113 -9.20 -7.08 11.57
CA ARG A 113 -8.44 -7.24 12.83
C ARG A 113 -7.65 -8.56 12.92
N SER A 114 -7.93 -9.57 12.09
CA SER A 114 -7.44 -10.95 12.31
C SER A 114 -6.66 -11.58 11.15
N SER A 115 -6.02 -10.81 10.27
CA SER A 115 -5.16 -11.43 9.23
C SER A 115 -4.00 -12.17 9.90
N SER A 116 -3.97 -13.49 9.71
CA SER A 116 -3.07 -14.40 10.42
C SER A 116 -1.93 -14.91 9.53
N SER A 117 -2.03 -14.75 8.21
CA SER A 117 -0.99 -15.10 7.24
C SER A 117 -0.48 -13.90 6.41
N ALA A 118 0.76 -14.00 5.89
CA ALA A 118 1.36 -13.02 4.97
C ALA A 118 0.57 -12.83 3.68
N LEU A 119 -0.09 -13.89 3.20
CA LEU A 119 -0.87 -13.87 1.96
C LEU A 119 -2.28 -13.29 2.17
N GLU A 120 -2.71 -13.15 3.43
CA GLU A 120 -3.93 -12.43 3.81
C GLU A 120 -3.66 -10.93 4.04
N PHE A 121 -2.42 -10.46 3.83
CA PHE A 121 -2.11 -9.05 4.02
C PHE A 121 -2.92 -8.20 3.06
N LYS A 122 -3.85 -7.44 3.66
CA LYS A 122 -4.65 -6.40 3.03
C LYS A 122 -4.60 -5.16 3.90
N SER A 123 -4.29 -4.04 3.28
CA SER A 123 -4.27 -2.75 3.93
C SER A 123 -5.13 -1.78 3.15
N LEU A 124 -5.95 -1.04 3.88
CA LEU A 124 -6.57 0.18 3.41
C LEU A 124 -5.57 1.32 3.53
N ILE A 125 -5.54 2.21 2.55
CA ILE A 125 -4.75 3.44 2.53
C ILE A 125 -5.70 4.63 2.37
N ASN A 126 -5.48 5.68 3.15
CA ASN A 126 -6.19 6.94 3.06
C ASN A 126 -5.28 8.08 2.64
N ILE A 127 -5.72 8.83 1.63
CA ILE A 127 -5.07 10.03 1.11
C ILE A 127 -6.13 11.07 0.74
N SER A 128 -5.70 12.30 0.46
CA SER A 128 -6.60 13.33 -0.07
C SER A 128 -7.17 12.89 -1.43
N PRO A 129 -8.45 13.11 -1.73
CA PRO A 129 -9.02 12.75 -3.03
C PRO A 129 -8.59 13.72 -4.12
N LEU A 130 -8.53 13.26 -5.37
CA LEU A 130 -8.41 14.10 -6.56
C LEU A 130 -9.78 14.28 -7.25
N PRO A 131 -9.96 15.36 -8.04
CA PRO A 131 -11.17 15.53 -8.85
C PRO A 131 -11.37 14.36 -9.82
N GLY A 132 -12.60 13.84 -9.91
CA GLY A 132 -12.94 12.73 -10.81
C GLY A 132 -12.52 11.34 -10.32
N GLN A 133 -12.09 11.23 -9.05
CA GLN A 133 -11.78 9.96 -8.41
C GLN A 133 -13.05 9.29 -7.88
N ASP A 134 -13.25 8.00 -8.19
CA ASP A 134 -14.48 7.26 -7.85
C ASP A 134 -14.45 6.62 -6.45
N ASN A 135 -13.27 6.24 -5.94
CA ASN A 135 -13.08 5.57 -4.65
C ASN A 135 -12.96 6.55 -3.48
N VAL A 136 -13.92 7.47 -3.38
CA VAL A 136 -13.94 8.53 -2.37
C VAL A 136 -15.03 8.27 -1.35
N LEU A 137 -14.66 8.25 -0.07
CA LEU A 137 -15.59 8.18 1.05
C LEU A 137 -15.81 9.58 1.63
N MET A 138 -17.08 9.96 1.77
CA MET A 138 -17.46 11.16 2.50
C MET A 138 -17.45 10.86 4.01
N THR A 139 -16.59 11.55 4.74
CA THR A 139 -16.61 11.56 6.21
C THR A 139 -17.52 12.70 6.68
N LYS A 140 -17.58 12.93 8.00
CA LYS A 140 -18.40 14.01 8.57
C LYS A 140 -18.02 15.39 8.05
N ASN A 141 -16.73 15.61 7.82
CA ASN A 141 -16.15 16.94 7.60
C ASN A 141 -15.36 17.05 6.29
N ALA A 142 -15.01 15.92 5.65
CA ALA A 142 -14.17 15.93 4.46
C ALA A 142 -14.42 14.71 3.56
N ALA A 143 -13.75 14.71 2.41
CA ALA A 143 -13.69 13.56 1.51
C ALA A 143 -12.31 12.90 1.63
N VAL A 144 -12.27 11.57 1.64
CA VAL A 144 -11.03 10.78 1.75
C VAL A 144 -11.02 9.74 0.65
N ALA A 145 -9.92 9.66 -0.11
CA ALA A 145 -9.71 8.59 -1.06
C ALA A 145 -9.30 7.29 -0.35
N MET A 146 -9.85 6.16 -0.80
CA MET A 146 -9.70 4.84 -0.20
C MET A 146 -8.95 3.92 -1.17
N GLU A 147 -7.63 3.80 -1.03
CA GLU A 147 -6.81 2.94 -1.88
C GLU A 147 -6.50 1.60 -1.18
N ASP A 148 -6.25 0.56 -1.98
CA ASP A 148 -5.94 -0.77 -1.47
C ASP A 148 -4.45 -1.11 -1.68
N LEU A 149 -3.87 -1.82 -0.71
CA LEU A 149 -2.59 -2.50 -0.80
C LEU A 149 -2.78 -3.98 -0.43
N SER A 150 -2.38 -4.90 -1.30
CA SER A 150 -2.55 -6.34 -1.08
C SER A 150 -1.28 -7.12 -1.40
N ALA A 151 -0.99 -8.14 -0.61
CA ALA A 151 0.06 -9.09 -0.92
C ALA A 151 -0.40 -10.11 -1.98
N ARG A 152 0.55 -10.58 -2.79
CA ARG A 152 0.40 -11.74 -3.68
C ARG A 152 1.75 -12.46 -3.84
N VAL A 153 1.69 -13.68 -4.38
CA VAL A 153 2.88 -14.39 -4.85
C VAL A 153 2.92 -14.25 -6.37
N LEU A 154 4.08 -13.93 -6.92
CA LEU A 154 4.25 -13.83 -8.38
C LEU A 154 4.15 -15.22 -9.04
N PRO A 155 4.00 -15.28 -10.38
CA PRO A 155 3.90 -16.56 -11.10
C PRO A 155 5.10 -17.50 -10.93
N ASP A 156 6.25 -16.98 -10.47
CA ASP A 156 7.43 -17.77 -10.11
C ASP A 156 7.22 -18.64 -8.85
N GLY A 157 6.12 -18.43 -8.11
CA GLY A 157 5.77 -19.16 -6.91
C GLY A 157 6.66 -18.87 -5.69
N GLN A 158 7.61 -17.94 -5.80
CA GLN A 158 8.62 -17.68 -4.77
C GLN A 158 8.66 -16.22 -4.32
N THR A 159 8.38 -15.28 -5.24
CA THR A 159 8.49 -13.86 -4.95
C THR A 159 7.20 -13.35 -4.32
N VAL A 160 7.30 -12.86 -3.09
CA VAL A 160 6.22 -12.11 -2.44
C VAL A 160 6.23 -10.69 -2.98
N ALA A 161 5.06 -10.22 -3.41
CA ALA A 161 4.87 -8.90 -3.94
C ALA A 161 3.69 -8.17 -3.28
N PHE A 162 3.74 -6.85 -3.22
CA PHE A 162 2.67 -6.01 -2.70
C PHE A 162 2.21 -5.03 -3.76
N LEU A 163 0.96 -5.17 -4.18
CA LEU A 163 0.34 -4.42 -5.28
C LEU A 163 -0.51 -3.29 -4.72
N PHE A 164 -0.36 -2.09 -5.27
CA PHE A 164 -1.29 -0.98 -5.07
C PHE A 164 -1.55 -0.24 -6.37
N SER A 165 -2.69 0.47 -6.41
CA SER A 165 -3.01 1.41 -7.47
C SER A 165 -3.16 2.80 -6.88
N VAL A 166 -2.90 3.81 -7.70
CA VAL A 166 -3.05 5.22 -7.31
C VAL A 166 -3.58 6.02 -8.48
N PHE A 167 -4.58 6.85 -8.20
CA PHE A 167 -5.10 7.81 -9.15
C PHE A 167 -4.18 9.03 -9.19
N THR A 168 -3.63 9.38 -10.35
CA THR A 168 -2.67 10.49 -10.54
C THR A 168 -3.12 11.42 -11.67
N ASN A 169 -2.69 12.67 -11.61
CA ASN A 169 -2.85 13.62 -12.70
C ASN A 169 -1.57 13.63 -13.53
N HIS A 170 -1.67 13.37 -14.84
CA HIS A 170 -0.50 13.48 -15.72
C HIS A 170 -0.57 14.75 -16.56
N THR A 171 0.49 15.56 -16.46
CA THR A 171 0.89 16.48 -17.51
C THR A 171 1.57 15.65 -18.60
N ALA A 172 1.18 15.80 -19.86
CA ALA A 172 1.77 15.02 -20.95
C ALA A 172 3.22 15.46 -21.21
N ASP A 173 4.16 14.90 -20.45
CA ASP A 173 5.60 15.03 -20.68
C ASP A 173 6.19 13.84 -21.46
N ASP A 174 5.36 12.91 -21.97
CA ASP A 174 5.85 11.62 -22.46
C ASP A 174 5.81 11.38 -23.97
N VAL A 175 5.56 12.40 -24.80
CA VAL A 175 5.81 12.27 -26.25
C VAL A 175 6.37 13.58 -26.80
N GLY A 176 7.63 13.54 -27.24
CA GLY A 176 8.23 14.61 -28.00
C GLY A 176 7.40 14.95 -29.22
N LYS A 177 6.60 16.01 -29.13
CA LYS A 177 6.17 16.94 -30.20
C LYS A 177 5.09 17.87 -29.64
N GLY A 178 5.54 19.07 -29.25
CA GLY A 178 4.79 20.33 -29.20
C GLY A 178 3.26 20.26 -29.20
N LYS A 179 2.68 19.88 -28.06
CA LYS A 179 1.44 20.42 -27.48
C LYS A 179 1.29 19.76 -26.11
N MET A 180 1.41 20.54 -25.04
CA MET A 180 0.99 20.12 -23.71
C MET A 180 -0.52 19.92 -23.75
N ALA A 181 -0.97 18.72 -24.12
CA ALA A 181 -2.33 18.29 -23.86
C ALA A 181 -2.33 17.75 -22.44
N ASP A 182 -3.18 18.29 -21.57
CA ASP A 182 -3.47 17.67 -20.29
C ASP A 182 -3.94 16.24 -20.55
N ALA A 183 -3.16 15.23 -20.14
CA ALA A 183 -3.49 13.82 -20.37
C ALA A 183 -4.66 13.38 -19.48
N GLY A 184 -5.09 14.26 -18.55
CA GLY A 184 -6.15 14.00 -17.61
C GLY A 184 -5.71 13.04 -16.51
N PRO A 185 -6.60 12.82 -15.55
CA PRO A 185 -6.33 11.91 -14.46
C PRO A 185 -6.39 10.45 -14.95
N ARG A 186 -5.52 9.58 -14.42
CA ARG A 186 -5.54 8.15 -14.71
C ARG A 186 -5.13 7.31 -13.51
N TRP A 187 -5.43 6.03 -13.58
CA TRP A 187 -4.94 5.03 -12.64
C TRP A 187 -3.57 4.53 -13.06
N GLU A 188 -2.62 4.58 -12.13
CA GLU A 188 -1.33 3.91 -12.25
C GLU A 188 -1.28 2.75 -11.25
N GLN A 189 -0.58 1.68 -11.63
CA GLN A 189 -0.40 0.51 -10.79
C GLN A 189 1.08 0.28 -10.51
N PHE A 190 1.38 -0.07 -9.28
CA PHE A 190 2.74 -0.28 -8.81
C PHE A 190 2.83 -1.54 -7.95
N GLU A 191 4.01 -2.16 -7.97
CA GLU A 191 4.24 -3.39 -7.24
C GLU A 191 5.61 -3.40 -6.54
N TRP A 192 5.59 -3.59 -5.23
CA TRP A 192 6.79 -3.88 -4.45
C TRP A 192 7.14 -5.37 -4.57
N HIS A 193 8.34 -5.71 -5.01
CA HIS A 193 8.87 -7.08 -4.99
C HIS A 193 9.84 -7.25 -3.85
N MET A 194 9.67 -8.31 -3.06
CA MET A 194 10.64 -8.70 -2.05
C MET A 194 11.90 -9.23 -2.72
N MET A 195 13.05 -8.66 -2.40
CA MET A 195 14.32 -9.11 -2.94
C MET A 195 14.83 -10.35 -2.20
N PRO A 196 15.42 -11.34 -2.90
CA PRO A 196 16.06 -12.46 -2.24
C PRO A 196 17.26 -11.97 -1.43
N LYS A 197 17.56 -12.66 -0.32
CA LYS A 197 18.64 -12.26 0.61
C LYS A 197 20.01 -12.12 -0.07
N SER A 198 20.27 -12.86 -1.14
CA SER A 198 21.51 -12.80 -1.92
C SER A 198 21.68 -11.49 -2.70
N GLU A 199 20.59 -10.79 -2.99
CA GLU A 199 20.58 -9.54 -3.77
C GLU A 199 20.53 -8.28 -2.89
N ILE A 200 20.36 -8.43 -1.57
CA ILE A 200 20.39 -7.31 -0.63
C ILE A 200 21.83 -6.79 -0.54
N GLY A 201 22.06 -5.59 -1.06
CA GLY A 201 23.40 -4.99 -1.12
C GLY A 201 23.96 -4.59 0.24
N ASP A 202 23.10 -4.06 1.12
CA ASP A 202 23.49 -3.60 2.45
C ASP A 202 23.13 -4.64 3.52
N ARG A 203 24.16 -5.29 4.08
CA ARG A 203 24.01 -6.37 5.07
C ARG A 203 23.43 -5.91 6.40
N ASP A 204 23.38 -4.60 6.66
CA ASP A 204 22.71 -4.05 7.84
C ASP A 204 21.18 -4.18 7.74
N TYR A 205 20.66 -4.38 6.54
CA TYR A 205 19.23 -4.55 6.25
C TYR A 205 18.91 -6.04 6.02
N ALA A 206 17.85 -6.52 6.66
CA ALA A 206 17.44 -7.92 6.57
C ALA A 206 16.46 -8.18 5.42
N HIS A 207 15.72 -7.14 5.03
CA HIS A 207 14.73 -7.17 3.97
C HIS A 207 14.89 -5.95 3.09
N GLU A 208 14.75 -6.15 1.78
CA GLU A 208 14.73 -5.09 0.79
C GLU A 208 13.61 -5.36 -0.20
N TYR A 209 12.96 -4.29 -0.63
CA TYR A 209 11.90 -4.31 -1.62
C TYR A 209 12.18 -3.30 -2.72
N LYS A 210 11.92 -3.69 -3.96
CA LYS A 210 12.01 -2.81 -5.13
C LYS A 210 10.63 -2.54 -5.68
N LEU A 211 10.32 -1.27 -5.99
CA LEU A 211 9.04 -0.85 -6.52
C LEU A 211 9.10 -0.76 -8.04
N PHE A 212 8.17 -1.41 -8.73
CA PHE A 212 8.04 -1.36 -10.18
C PHE A 212 6.74 -0.70 -10.58
N ARG A 213 6.76 0.06 -11.69
CA ARG A 213 5.55 0.49 -12.40
C ARG A 213 5.01 -0.70 -13.19
N VAL A 214 3.75 -1.07 -12.96
CA VAL A 214 3.10 -2.16 -13.68
C VAL A 214 2.47 -1.57 -14.95
N PRO A 215 2.89 -2.02 -16.15
CA PRO A 215 2.27 -1.55 -17.38
C PRO A 215 0.82 -2.02 -17.42
N VAL A 216 -0.09 -1.12 -17.74
CA VAL A 216 -1.49 -1.48 -18.04
C VAL A 216 -1.44 -2.19 -19.39
N SER A 217 -1.40 -3.52 -19.38
CA SER A 217 -1.42 -4.33 -20.60
C SER A 217 -2.70 -4.01 -21.37
N SER A 218 -2.61 -3.15 -22.38
CA SER A 218 -3.60 -3.07 -23.43
C SER A 218 -3.61 -4.42 -24.12
N THR A 219 -4.76 -5.09 -24.12
CA THR A 219 -5.06 -6.26 -24.94
C THR A 219 -4.69 -5.97 -26.40
N ALA A 220 -3.49 -6.34 -26.80
CA ALA A 220 -3.06 -6.43 -28.18
C ALA A 220 -1.94 -7.47 -28.22
N GLU A 221 -2.26 -8.62 -28.80
CA GLU A 221 -1.28 -9.63 -29.17
C GLU A 221 -0.14 -8.99 -29.97
N GLY A 222 1.10 -9.27 -29.56
CA GLY A 222 2.28 -9.07 -30.40
C GLY A 222 2.82 -7.64 -30.47
N SER A 223 3.51 -7.18 -29.42
CA SER A 223 4.76 -6.45 -29.59
C SER A 223 5.53 -6.41 -28.27
N VAL A 224 6.62 -7.16 -28.20
CA VAL A 224 7.55 -7.14 -27.08
C VAL A 224 8.38 -5.87 -27.17
N THR A 225 7.97 -4.83 -26.43
CA THR A 225 8.90 -3.85 -25.86
C THR A 225 8.40 -3.48 -24.46
N ALA A 226 8.63 -4.40 -23.52
CA ALA A 226 8.48 -4.16 -22.10
C ALA A 226 9.54 -3.16 -21.64
N THR A 227 9.16 -1.90 -21.43
CA THR A 227 9.95 -0.90 -20.70
C THR A 227 9.66 -0.92 -19.18
N ALA A 228 9.22 -2.07 -18.65
CA ALA A 228 8.85 -2.26 -17.25
C ALA A 228 9.88 -3.09 -16.46
N ASN A 229 11.16 -2.76 -16.55
CA ASN A 229 12.22 -3.54 -15.87
C ASN A 229 13.06 -2.75 -14.88
N GLU A 230 12.90 -1.43 -14.80
CA GLU A 230 13.66 -0.61 -13.85
C GLU A 230 12.81 -0.26 -12.63
N PRO A 231 13.33 -0.48 -11.41
CA PRO A 231 12.65 -0.07 -10.20
C PRO A 231 12.63 1.46 -10.07
N VAL A 232 11.52 2.01 -9.60
CA VAL A 232 11.34 3.46 -9.36
C VAL A 232 11.59 3.85 -7.91
N ALA A 233 11.63 2.88 -7.00
CA ALA A 233 12.01 3.09 -5.61
C ALA A 233 12.56 1.80 -4.99
N VAL A 234 13.33 1.93 -3.91
CA VAL A 234 13.85 0.83 -3.10
C VAL A 234 13.58 1.16 -1.64
N THR A 235 13.08 0.19 -0.87
CA THR A 235 12.96 0.31 0.58
C THR A 235 13.64 -0.84 1.28
N SER A 236 14.36 -0.54 2.36
CA SER A 236 15.14 -1.53 3.11
C SER A 236 14.83 -1.44 4.60
N PHE A 237 14.68 -2.60 5.25
CA PHE A 237 14.29 -2.73 6.66
C PHE A 237 15.37 -3.44 7.48
N LYS A 238 15.75 -2.85 8.63
CA LYS A 238 16.65 -3.51 9.58
C LYS A 238 15.89 -4.48 10.46
N ARG A 239 16.62 -5.41 11.09
CA ARG A 239 16.08 -6.26 12.15
C ARG A 239 15.72 -5.42 13.39
N LEU A 240 14.71 -5.88 14.12
CA LEU A 240 14.14 -5.27 15.34
C LEU A 240 15.15 -4.77 16.38
N LEU A 241 16.35 -5.37 16.46
CA LEU A 241 17.37 -4.99 17.45
C LEU A 241 18.20 -3.77 17.04
N SER A 242 18.07 -3.29 15.79
CA SER A 242 18.75 -2.09 15.32
C SER A 242 17.86 -0.86 15.45
N LEU A 243 18.02 -0.12 16.55
CA LEU A 243 17.26 1.11 16.82
C LEU A 243 17.69 2.29 15.94
N SER A 244 18.82 2.20 15.22
CA SER A 244 19.31 3.25 14.35
C SER A 244 18.90 3.01 12.90
N LYS A 245 18.08 3.91 12.35
CA LYS A 245 17.67 3.90 10.94
C LYS A 245 17.02 2.57 10.48
N PRO A 246 15.96 2.08 11.15
CA PRO A 246 15.37 0.78 10.86
C PRO A 246 14.58 0.72 9.55
N PHE A 247 14.26 1.87 8.96
CA PHE A 247 13.58 2.01 7.68
C PHE A 247 14.36 3.01 6.82
N ARG A 248 14.58 2.66 5.55
CA ARG A 248 15.11 3.54 4.51
C ARG A 248 14.25 3.38 3.27
N LEU A 249 13.86 4.48 2.65
CA LEU A 249 13.25 4.54 1.33
C LEU A 249 14.09 5.44 0.45
N HIS A 250 14.36 5.01 -0.78
CA HIS A 250 15.07 5.77 -1.78
C HIS A 250 14.31 5.73 -3.11
N PHE A 251 14.00 6.89 -3.66
CA PHE A 251 13.38 7.06 -4.97
C PHE A 251 14.47 7.08 -6.04
N LEU A 252 14.33 6.24 -7.06
CA LEU A 252 15.29 6.07 -8.15
C LEU A 252 14.96 6.97 -9.35
N ASP A 253 13.79 7.59 -9.37
CA ASP A 253 13.42 8.54 -10.40
C ASP A 253 14.05 9.93 -10.15
N PRO A 254 14.45 10.65 -11.21
CA PRO A 254 14.95 12.01 -11.06
C PRO A 254 13.89 12.89 -10.40
N GLN A 255 14.28 13.68 -9.39
CA GLN A 255 13.36 14.65 -8.78
C GLN A 255 12.95 15.70 -9.83
N THR A 256 11.76 15.57 -10.40
CA THR A 256 11.14 16.63 -11.17
C THR A 256 10.30 17.48 -10.23
N SER A 257 10.35 18.80 -10.40
CA SER A 257 9.66 19.78 -9.55
C SER A 257 8.14 19.82 -9.76
N ASP A 258 7.58 18.82 -10.45
CA ASP A 258 6.15 18.81 -10.76
C ASP A 258 5.36 18.15 -9.62
N THR A 259 4.66 18.99 -8.86
CA THR A 259 3.83 18.62 -7.72
C THR A 259 2.78 17.55 -8.04
N SER A 260 2.44 17.36 -9.32
CA SER A 260 1.49 16.32 -9.78
C SER A 260 2.03 14.89 -9.62
N ASN A 261 3.36 14.72 -9.70
CA ASN A 261 4.04 13.43 -9.57
C ASN A 261 4.32 13.03 -8.11
N GLU A 262 3.99 13.88 -7.13
CA GLU A 262 4.24 13.53 -5.71
C GLU A 262 3.28 12.47 -5.18
N ARG A 263 2.11 12.28 -5.81
CA ARG A 263 1.07 11.39 -5.28
C ARG A 263 1.47 9.92 -5.30
N TRP A 264 2.11 9.46 -6.38
CA TRP A 264 2.63 8.09 -6.41
C TRP A 264 3.79 7.92 -5.43
N ARG A 265 4.61 8.95 -5.21
CA ARG A 265 5.69 8.93 -4.19
C ARG A 265 5.12 8.87 -2.78
N LEU A 266 4.05 9.60 -2.50
CA LEU A 266 3.32 9.52 -1.24
C LEU A 266 2.77 8.11 -1.01
N MET A 267 2.17 7.52 -2.05
CA MET A 267 1.67 6.14 -2.01
C MET A 267 2.79 5.12 -1.80
N ALA A 268 3.92 5.25 -2.50
CA ALA A 268 5.10 4.43 -2.30
C ALA A 268 5.61 4.54 -0.86
N LEU A 269 5.67 5.75 -0.30
CA LEU A 269 6.11 5.96 1.08
C LEU A 269 5.17 5.32 2.11
N ILE A 270 3.87 5.59 2.04
CA ILE A 270 2.92 5.06 3.04
C ILE A 270 2.78 3.53 2.93
N THR A 271 2.86 2.97 1.73
CA THR A 271 2.82 1.51 1.52
C THR A 271 4.11 0.83 2.01
N ALA A 272 5.29 1.41 1.75
CA ALA A 272 6.56 0.91 2.31
C ALA A 272 6.55 0.92 3.84
N LEU A 273 6.08 2.01 4.46
CA LEU A 273 5.91 2.12 5.92
C LEU A 273 4.96 1.05 6.46
N ARG A 274 3.88 0.77 5.74
CA ARG A 274 2.90 -0.24 6.13
C ARG A 274 3.45 -1.66 6.03
N ILE A 275 4.20 -1.98 4.97
CA ILE A 275 4.89 -3.26 4.81
C ILE A 275 5.89 -3.44 5.95
N TRP A 276 6.71 -2.43 6.23
CA TRP A 276 7.63 -2.45 7.36
C TRP A 276 6.90 -2.72 8.67
N GLN A 277 5.81 -2.01 8.97
CA GLN A 277 5.01 -2.21 10.18
C GLN A 277 4.52 -3.66 10.30
N TYR A 278 4.05 -4.24 9.19
CA TYR A 278 3.58 -5.63 9.14
C TYR A 278 4.71 -6.63 9.43
N GLU A 279 5.87 -6.46 8.79
CA GLU A 279 7.02 -7.32 9.04
C GLU A 279 7.48 -7.27 10.50
N GLN A 280 7.56 -6.07 11.10
CA GLN A 280 7.94 -5.94 12.51
C GLN A 280 7.03 -6.80 13.41
N THR A 281 5.72 -6.88 13.12
CA THR A 281 4.79 -7.73 13.88
C THR A 281 4.88 -9.22 13.57
N SER A 282 5.14 -9.62 12.33
CA SER A 282 5.34 -11.02 11.98
C SER A 282 6.55 -11.64 12.72
N PHE A 283 7.56 -10.82 13.02
CA PHE A 283 8.67 -11.22 13.88
C PHE A 283 8.28 -11.43 15.36
N TYR A 284 7.33 -10.64 15.89
CA TYR A 284 6.77 -10.88 17.24
C TYR A 284 5.91 -12.15 17.28
N SER A 285 5.30 -12.53 16.16
CA SER A 285 4.52 -13.77 15.99
C SER A 285 5.37 -14.96 15.51
N SER A 286 6.68 -14.99 15.81
CA SER A 286 7.62 -16.04 15.41
C SER A 286 7.39 -17.41 16.08
N THR A 287 6.15 -17.90 15.99
CA THR A 287 5.79 -19.31 15.87
C THR A 287 5.08 -19.62 14.54
N ALA A 288 4.72 -18.63 13.71
CA ALA A 288 3.86 -18.87 12.53
C ALA A 288 4.56 -18.82 11.16
N MET A 289 5.73 -18.17 11.02
CA MET A 289 6.34 -17.96 9.68
C MET A 289 7.31 -19.06 9.21
N LEU A 290 7.61 -20.06 10.03
CA LEU A 290 8.43 -21.22 9.62
C LEU A 290 7.61 -22.42 9.16
N ASP A 291 6.31 -22.48 9.46
CA ASP A 291 5.47 -23.66 9.15
C ASP A 291 4.87 -23.66 7.74
N GLY A 292 4.84 -22.51 7.05
CA GLY A 292 4.27 -22.39 5.71
C GLY A 292 5.19 -22.88 4.58
N ALA A 293 6.51 -22.86 4.80
CA ALA A 293 7.51 -23.24 3.79
C ALA A 293 8.11 -24.64 4.02
N SER A 294 7.81 -25.29 5.16
CA SER A 294 8.37 -26.59 5.52
C SER A 294 7.44 -27.79 5.26
N LYS A 295 6.32 -27.59 4.53
CA LYS A 295 5.36 -28.65 4.18
C LYS A 295 5.36 -29.07 2.71
N CYS A 296 6.40 -28.71 1.96
CA CYS A 296 6.67 -29.27 0.64
C CYS A 296 8.12 -29.79 0.57
N THR A 297 8.40 -30.83 1.33
CA THR A 297 9.48 -31.80 1.10
C THR A 297 9.00 -33.16 1.54
#